data_AF-A0A2A4EC50-F1
#
_entry.id   AF-A0A2A4EC50-F1
#
_cell.length_a   1.000
_cell.length_b   1.000
_cell.length_c   1.000
_cell.angle_alpha   90.00
_cell.angle_beta   90.00
_cell.angle_gamma   90.00
#
_symmetry.space_group_name_H-M   'P 1'
#
loop_
_entity.id
_entity.type
_entity.pdbx_description
1 polymer ?
#
loop_
_entity_poly.entity_id
_entity_poly.type
_entity_poly.pdbx_seq_one_letter_code
_entity_poly.pdbx_strand_id
1 'polypeptide(L)' 'MSRTALRASVTVGLLVAGVVIGLVFQNVWLGILLAAIVWLGWFLGYESRRGRNAGVNDEDHGIEL' A
#
# COMPACT_ATOMS: atom_id res chain seq x y z
N MET A 1 3.70 0.64 -17.82
CA MET A 1 4.42 0.76 -16.52
C MET A 1 4.55 -0.61 -15.89
N SER A 2 5.77 -1.06 -15.58
CA SER A 2 5.97 -2.32 -14.88
C SER A 2 5.42 -2.22 -13.45
N ARG A 3 4.86 -3.32 -12.92
CA ARG A 3 4.28 -3.35 -11.56
C ARG A 3 5.31 -2.98 -10.47
N THR A 4 6.59 -3.19 -10.75
CA THR A 4 7.73 -2.77 -9.94
C THR A 4 7.94 -1.25 -9.95
N ALA A 5 7.78 -0.58 -11.09
CA ALA A 5 7.90 0.87 -11.18
C ALA A 5 6.85 1.60 -10.33
N LEU A 6 5.61 1.10 -10.32
CA LEU A 6 4.53 1.66 -9.48
C LEU A 6 4.84 1.52 -7.99
N ARG A 7 5.41 0.37 -7.57
CA ARG A 7 5.79 0.13 -6.17
C ARG A 7 6.92 1.06 -5.76
N ALA A 8 7.95 1.18 -6.60
CA ALA A 8 9.07 2.07 -6.35
C ALA A 8 8.62 3.54 -6.24
N SER A 9 7.78 4.01 -7.16
CA SER A 9 7.27 5.39 -7.13
C SER A 9 6.45 5.70 -5.89
N VAL A 10 5.67 4.74 -5.40
CA VAL A 10 4.90 4.90 -4.16
C VAL A 10 5.82 4.93 -2.96
N THR A 11 6.76 4.00 -2.86
CA THR A 11 7.72 3.97 -1.75
C THR A 11 8.50 5.27 -1.67
N VAL A 12 8.96 5.79 -2.80
CA VAL A 12 9.64 7.09 -2.88
C VAL A 12 8.70 8.22 -2.44
N GLY A 13 7.45 8.24 -2.91
CA GLY A 13 6.46 9.24 -2.51
C GLY A 13 6.16 9.25 -1.01
N LEU A 14 6.03 8.07 -0.38
CA LEU A 14 5.81 7.94 1.05
C LEU A 14 6.99 8.46 1.87
N LEU A 15 8.22 8.15 1.41
CA LEU A 15 9.44 8.57 2.09
C LEU A 15 9.62 10.09 2.02
N VAL A 16 9.38 10.69 0.85
CA VAL A 16 9.41 12.16 0.67
C VAL A 16 8.34 12.83 1.54
N ALA A 17 7.11 12.31 1.55
CA ALA A 17 6.03 12.86 2.38
C ALA A 17 6.37 12.80 3.89
N GLY A 18 6.91 11.68 4.36
CA GLY A 18 7.34 11.52 5.76
C GLY A 18 8.42 12.52 6.18
N VAL A 19 9.41 12.75 5.33
CA VAL A 19 10.49 13.72 5.57
C VAL A 19 9.96 15.15 5.60
N VAL A 20 9.13 15.54 4.61
CA VAL A 20 8.53 16.89 4.55
C VAL A 20 7.71 17.17 5.80
N ILE A 21 6.87 16.22 6.22
CA ILE A 21 6.05 16.35 7.42
C ILE A 21 6.92 16.46 8.67
N GLY A 22 7.94 15.61 8.83
CA GLY A 22 8.84 15.68 9.98
C GLY A 22 9.57 17.03 10.09
N LEU A 23 9.95 17.62 8.96
CA LEU A 23 10.58 18.95 8.91
C LEU A 23 9.61 20.06 9.29
N VAL A 24 8.35 20.02 8.80
CA VAL A 24 7.30 21.00 9.13
C VAL A 24 7.02 21.03 10.64
N PHE A 25 7.03 19.87 11.30
CA PHE A 25 6.72 19.77 12.73
C PHE A 25 7.95 19.91 13.65
N GLN A 26 9.16 20.15 13.11
CA GLN A 26 10.42 20.17 13.87
C GLN A 26 10.62 18.91 14.75
N ASN A 27 9.95 17.81 14.40
CA ASN A 27 9.92 16.60 15.21
C ASN A 27 9.97 15.36 14.31
N VAL A 28 11.16 14.78 14.25
CA VAL A 28 11.46 13.64 13.38
C VAL A 28 10.66 12.40 13.77
N TRP A 29 10.38 12.18 15.06
CA TRP A 29 9.58 11.04 15.52
C TRP A 29 8.13 11.12 15.02
N LEU A 30 7.55 12.32 14.99
CA LEU A 30 6.21 12.55 14.45
C LEU A 30 6.17 12.27 12.94
N GLY A 31 7.20 12.72 12.20
CA GLY A 31 7.36 12.45 10.77
C GLY A 31 7.45 10.95 10.46
N ILE A 32 8.22 10.20 11.26
CA ILE A 32 8.34 8.74 11.14
C ILE A 32 7.01 8.04 11.41
N LEU A 33 6.28 8.43 12.47
CA LEU A 33 4.96 7.87 12.79
C LEU A 33 3.97 8.08 11.64
N LEU A 34 3.92 9.28 11.08
CA LEU A 34 3.04 9.60 9.96
C LEU A 34 3.43 8.83 8.70
N ALA A 35 4.73 8.70 8.41
CA ALA A 35 5.20 7.86 7.30
C ALA A 35 4.75 6.39 7.47
N ALA A 36 4.81 5.85 8.69
CA ALA A 36 4.36 4.49 8.99
C ALA A 36 2.84 4.31 8.79
N ILE A 37 2.03 5.30 9.21
CA ILE A 37 0.57 5.28 8.99
C ILE A 37 0.23 5.29 7.51
N VAL A 38 0.87 6.15 6.71
CA VAL A 38 0.60 6.22 5.26
C VAL A 38 1.09 4.94 4.57
N TRP A 39 2.22 4.37 5.00
CA TRP A 39 2.68 3.07 4.51
C TRP A 39 1.66 1.94 4.80
N LEU A 40 1.10 1.89 6.00
CA LEU A 40 0.04 0.94 6.35
C LEU A 40 -1.22 1.12 5.50
N GLY A 41 -1.67 2.37 5.32
CA GLY A 41 -2.83 2.65 4.46
C GLY A 41 -2.62 2.20 3.01
N TRP A 42 -1.42 2.44 2.48
CA TRP A 42 -1.05 1.92 1.16
C TRP A 42 -0.98 0.39 1.11
N PHE A 43 -0.32 -0.24 2.08
CA PHE A 43 -0.17 -1.70 2.14
C PHE A 43 -1.53 -2.39 2.20
N LEU A 44 -2.42 -1.95 3.09
CA LEU A 44 -3.78 -2.47 3.22
C LEU A 44 -4.60 -2.26 1.95
N GLY A 45 -4.53 -1.06 1.34
CA GLY A 45 -5.21 -0.79 0.07
C GLY A 45 -4.68 -1.63 -1.10
N TYR A 46 -3.39 -1.92 -1.11
CA TYR A 46 -2.74 -2.77 -2.11
C TYR A 46 -3.16 -4.24 -1.96
N GLU A 47 -3.17 -4.78 -0.73
CA GLU A 47 -3.60 -6.15 -0.46
C GLU A 47 -5.12 -6.31 -0.68
N SER A 48 -5.92 -5.29 -0.35
CA SER A 48 -7.35 -5.23 -0.66
C SER A 48 -7.61 -5.34 -2.17
N ARG A 49 -6.76 -4.72 -3.00
CA ARG A 49 -6.88 -4.80 -4.47
C ARG A 49 -6.54 -6.19 -5.02
N ARG A 50 -5.77 -7.01 -4.29
CA ARG A 50 -5.49 -8.42 -4.63
C ARG A 50 -6.63 -9.36 -4.25
N GLY A 51 -7.40 -9.04 -3.23
CA GLY A 51 -8.56 -9.84 -2.79
C GLY A 51 -9.74 -9.83 -3.76
N ARG A 52 -9.74 -8.97 -4.79
CA ARG A 52 -10.92 -8.77 -5.66
C ARG A 52 -11.16 -9.87 -6.71
N ASN A 53 -10.36 -10.94 -6.71
CA ASN A 53 -10.57 -12.14 -7.55
C ASN A 53 -10.53 -13.45 -6.74
N ALA A 54 -10.69 -13.42 -5.41
CA ALA A 54 -10.71 -14.63 -4.59
C ALA A 54 -12.09 -15.34 -4.56
N GLY A 55 -12.80 -15.36 -5.68
CA GLY A 55 -14.14 -15.95 -5.73
C GLY A 55 -14.96 -15.71 -7.01
N VAL A 56 -14.31 -15.49 -8.16
CA VAL A 56 -15.01 -15.46 -9.45
C VAL A 56 -14.23 -16.32 -10.44
N ASN A 57 -14.92 -17.33 -10.95
CA ASN A 57 -14.51 -18.37 -11.89
C ASN A 57 -13.89 -19.65 -11.27
N ASP A 58 -14.77 -20.60 -10.93
CA ASP A 58 -14.80 -21.83 -11.71
C ASP A 58 -16.27 -22.04 -12.15
N GLU A 59 -16.57 -21.60 -13.37
CA GLU A 59 -17.91 -21.70 -13.98
C GLU A 59 -18.24 -23.13 -14.45
N ASP A 60 -17.36 -24.12 -14.24
CA ASP A 60 -17.49 -25.48 -14.84
C ASP A 60 -17.13 -26.67 -13.92
N HIS A 61 -16.82 -26.45 -12.64
CA HIS A 61 -16.60 -27.56 -11.70
C HIS A 61 -17.64 -27.55 -10.58
N GLY A 62 -18.66 -28.40 -10.76
CA GLY A 62 -19.63 -28.72 -9.72
C GLY A 62 -18.94 -29.15 -8.44
N ILE A 63 -19.48 -28.71 -7.31
CA ILE A 63 -19.03 -29.12 -5.99
C ILE A 63 -19.38 -30.61 -5.82
N GLU A 64 -18.40 -31.49 -5.97
CA GLU A 64 -18.49 -32.86 -5.49
C GLU A 64 -18.33 -32.83 -3.97
N LEU A 65 -19.45 -33.02 -3.26
CA LEU A 65 -19.50 -33.34 -1.83
C LEU A 65 -19.47 -34.86 -1.65
#